data_AF-A0A0G1ZRV2-F1
#
_entry.id   AF-A0A0G1ZRV2-F1
#
_cell.length_a   1.000
_cell.length_b   1.000
_cell.length_c   1.000
_cell.angle_alpha   90.00
_cell.angle_beta   90.00
_cell.angle_gamma   90.00
#
_symmetry.space_group_name_H-M   'P 1'
#
loop_
_entity.id
_entity.type
_entity.pdbx_description
1 polymer ?
#
loop_
_entity_poly.entity_id
_entity_poly.type
_entity_poly.pdbx_seq_one_letter_code
_entity_poly.pdbx_strand_id
1 'polypeptide(L)'
;YDSTFTGGVRLTMGDVDGDGEEEIVVVPGSGGGPQVRVFDLAGNLESQFYAFEVTLRSGLYVATGDIDGDGIEEIAVSTDVGGSARMALFDKEGEQLESIAPFSDITGARSVRIAMGDVDGDQTDELIVTLGEGHEPLIRVYEPDGEFVSEFLAYASTYDKGVFVASGDLDGDGDDEIVTGTDNGGGPQVQIFDGQGTWLGTFFAYDSAFRGGVRLSVGNLSEWPGASIITAAGPGGGPHIRVYNGYAELIGTFFSDDENDRGGINSAAWGL
;
A
#
# COMPACT_ATOMS: atom_id res chain seq x y z
N TYR A 1 3.45 -9.69 -17.57
CA TYR A 1 4.91 -9.45 -17.67
C TYR A 1 5.60 -10.63 -18.35
N ASP A 2 6.93 -10.60 -18.54
CA ASP A 2 7.68 -11.72 -19.11
C ASP A 2 7.36 -13.04 -18.38
N SER A 3 7.12 -14.13 -19.10
CA SER A 3 6.68 -15.40 -18.50
C SER A 3 7.72 -16.08 -17.60
N THR A 4 8.98 -15.63 -17.66
CA THR A 4 10.07 -16.12 -16.81
C THR A 4 10.30 -15.27 -15.57
N PHE A 5 9.58 -14.14 -15.45
CA PHE A 5 9.65 -13.27 -14.29
C PHE A 5 8.98 -13.91 -13.07
N THR A 6 9.70 -13.93 -11.95
CA THR A 6 9.28 -14.59 -10.70
C THR A 6 9.20 -13.64 -9.51
N GLY A 7 9.41 -12.34 -9.73
CA GLY A 7 9.39 -11.32 -8.68
C GLY A 7 7.99 -10.93 -8.16
N GLY A 8 6.95 -11.57 -8.71
CA GLY A 8 5.56 -11.31 -8.37
C GLY A 8 5.01 -10.01 -8.97
N VAL A 9 3.71 -9.81 -8.84
CA VAL A 9 3.00 -8.58 -9.25
C VAL A 9 2.40 -7.94 -8.01
N ARG A 10 2.46 -6.62 -7.95
CA ARG A 10 1.75 -5.78 -6.99
C ARG A 10 0.67 -5.02 -7.75
N LEU A 11 -0.45 -4.79 -7.09
CA LEU A 11 -1.61 -4.14 -7.71
C LEU A 11 -2.33 -3.26 -6.69
N THR A 12 -3.05 -2.28 -7.21
CA THR A 12 -4.04 -1.45 -6.52
C THR A 12 -5.25 -1.31 -7.44
N MET A 13 -6.35 -0.81 -6.90
CA MET A 13 -7.53 -0.45 -7.69
C MET A 13 -7.95 0.98 -7.35
N GLY A 14 -8.51 1.68 -8.33
CA GLY A 14 -8.87 3.09 -8.26
C GLY A 14 -9.51 3.59 -9.56
N ASP A 15 -10.42 4.55 -9.49
CA ASP A 15 -11.03 5.18 -10.67
C ASP A 15 -10.03 6.17 -11.28
N VAL A 16 -9.14 5.68 -12.14
CA VAL A 16 -8.07 6.51 -12.72
C VAL A 16 -8.49 7.21 -14.01
N ASP A 17 -9.75 7.06 -14.42
CA ASP A 17 -10.27 7.67 -15.63
C ASP A 17 -11.57 8.48 -15.53
N GLY A 18 -12.14 8.51 -14.33
CA GLY A 18 -13.29 9.32 -13.95
C GLY A 18 -14.62 8.80 -14.48
N ASP A 19 -14.72 7.51 -14.80
CA ASP A 19 -15.97 6.90 -15.27
C ASP A 19 -16.85 6.33 -14.14
N GLY A 20 -16.33 6.30 -12.91
CA GLY A 20 -16.98 5.80 -11.71
C GLY A 20 -16.89 4.28 -11.53
N GLU A 21 -16.18 3.56 -12.40
CA GLU A 21 -15.72 2.19 -12.18
C GLU A 21 -14.21 2.21 -11.88
N GLU A 22 -13.73 1.32 -11.02
CA GLU A 22 -12.29 1.27 -10.71
C GLU A 22 -11.50 0.44 -11.72
N GLU A 23 -10.28 0.90 -12.05
CA GLU A 23 -9.30 0.18 -12.83
C GLU A 23 -8.36 -0.65 -11.95
N ILE A 24 -7.77 -1.68 -12.56
CA ILE A 24 -6.69 -2.47 -11.97
C ILE A 24 -5.35 -1.91 -12.43
N VAL A 25 -4.61 -1.28 -11.52
CA VAL A 25 -3.25 -0.81 -11.78
C VAL A 25 -2.25 -1.83 -11.26
N VAL A 26 -1.33 -2.29 -12.12
CA VAL A 26 -0.34 -3.31 -11.77
C VAL A 26 1.09 -2.89 -12.06
N VAL A 27 2.00 -3.32 -11.17
CA VAL A 27 3.44 -3.13 -11.30
C VAL A 27 4.23 -4.40 -10.97
N PRO A 28 5.43 -4.61 -11.56
CA PRO A 28 6.31 -5.70 -11.18
C PRO A 28 6.85 -5.52 -9.76
N GLY A 29 6.85 -6.61 -8.98
CA GLY A 29 7.55 -6.68 -7.70
C GLY A 29 9.07 -6.79 -7.88
N SER A 30 9.75 -7.25 -6.81
CA SER A 30 11.22 -7.25 -6.69
C SER A 30 11.92 -7.85 -7.91
N GLY A 31 12.95 -7.16 -8.42
CA GLY A 31 13.70 -7.58 -9.62
C GLY A 31 13.04 -7.23 -10.95
N GLY A 32 11.80 -6.74 -10.93
CA GLY A 32 11.03 -6.35 -12.11
C GLY A 32 11.39 -4.96 -12.66
N GLY A 33 11.03 -4.72 -13.92
CA GLY A 33 11.20 -3.40 -14.55
C GLY A 33 10.18 -2.37 -14.05
N PRO A 34 10.36 -1.07 -14.34
CA PRO A 34 9.51 -0.02 -13.82
C PRO A 34 8.24 0.17 -14.68
N GLN A 35 7.62 -0.92 -15.14
CA GLN A 35 6.49 -0.87 -16.06
C GLN A 35 5.17 -0.83 -15.29
N VAL A 36 4.39 0.22 -15.49
CA VAL A 36 3.00 0.33 -15.01
C VAL A 36 2.05 -0.13 -16.12
N ARG A 37 0.97 -0.82 -15.74
CA ARG A 37 -0.10 -1.20 -16.66
C ARG A 37 -1.44 -0.98 -15.97
N VAL A 38 -2.39 -0.41 -16.69
CA VAL A 38 -3.74 -0.14 -16.24
C VAL A 38 -4.70 -1.01 -17.04
N PHE A 39 -5.64 -1.66 -16.37
CA PHE A 39 -6.63 -2.54 -16.99
C PHE A 39 -8.02 -2.19 -16.48
N ASP A 40 -9.02 -2.31 -17.34
CA ASP A 40 -10.42 -2.33 -16.90
C ASP A 40 -10.75 -3.62 -16.12
N LEU A 41 -11.92 -3.66 -15.48
CA LEU A 41 -12.40 -4.86 -14.75
C LEU A 41 -12.64 -6.09 -15.66
N ALA A 42 -12.75 -5.90 -16.97
CA ALA A 42 -12.82 -6.98 -17.95
C ALA A 42 -11.44 -7.55 -18.33
N GLY A 43 -10.36 -6.93 -17.85
CA GLY A 43 -8.97 -7.31 -18.12
C GLY A 43 -8.43 -6.80 -19.45
N ASN A 44 -9.09 -5.84 -20.10
CA ASN A 44 -8.57 -5.14 -21.26
C ASN A 44 -7.50 -4.14 -20.81
N LEU A 45 -6.38 -4.09 -21.53
CA LEU A 45 -5.32 -3.12 -21.25
C LEU A 45 -5.74 -1.74 -21.76
N GLU A 46 -5.82 -0.78 -20.87
CA GLU A 46 -6.14 0.61 -21.19
C GLU A 46 -4.88 1.40 -21.55
N SER A 47 -3.90 1.40 -20.63
CA SER A 47 -2.66 2.15 -20.76
C SER A 47 -1.46 1.37 -20.20
N GLN A 48 -0.25 1.79 -20.60
CA GLN A 48 0.99 1.30 -20.02
C GLN A 48 2.13 2.30 -20.26
N PHE A 49 2.99 2.44 -19.26
CA PHE A 49 4.15 3.34 -19.33
C PHE A 49 5.31 2.83 -18.47
N TYR A 50 6.46 3.51 -18.54
CA TYR A 50 7.60 3.26 -17.65
C TYR A 50 7.73 4.42 -16.67
N ALA A 51 7.54 4.16 -15.37
CA ALA A 51 7.61 5.18 -14.32
C ALA A 51 9.04 5.69 -14.06
N PHE A 52 10.05 4.90 -14.43
CA PHE A 52 11.46 5.23 -14.23
C PHE A 52 12.30 4.79 -15.44
N GLU A 53 13.62 4.95 -15.36
CA GLU A 53 14.53 4.56 -16.44
C GLU A 53 14.34 3.08 -16.78
N VAL A 54 14.15 2.77 -18.06
CA VAL A 54 13.76 1.44 -18.56
C VAL A 54 14.72 0.30 -18.18
N THR A 55 15.93 0.62 -17.71
CA THR A 55 16.95 -0.33 -17.23
C THR A 55 16.83 -0.64 -15.73
N LEU A 56 16.02 0.11 -14.97
CA LEU A 56 15.79 -0.14 -13.54
C LEU A 56 15.19 -1.53 -13.32
N ARG A 57 15.68 -2.26 -12.34
CA ARG A 57 15.20 -3.61 -12.01
C ARG A 57 14.96 -3.78 -10.51
N SER A 58 14.54 -2.72 -9.82
CA SER A 58 14.23 -2.79 -8.40
C SER A 58 12.93 -3.54 -8.12
N GLY A 59 11.96 -3.48 -9.04
CA GLY A 59 10.55 -3.62 -8.71
C GLY A 59 9.97 -2.33 -8.15
N LEU A 60 8.65 -2.27 -8.07
CA LEU A 60 7.89 -1.09 -7.68
C LEU A 60 6.82 -1.42 -6.64
N TYR A 61 6.40 -0.44 -5.84
CA TYR A 61 5.08 -0.45 -5.18
C TYR A 61 4.18 0.56 -5.90
N VAL A 62 2.87 0.38 -5.76
CA VAL A 62 1.85 1.21 -6.40
C VAL A 62 0.72 1.48 -5.41
N ALA A 63 0.15 2.69 -5.48
CA ALA A 63 -1.08 3.11 -4.82
C ALA A 63 -1.84 4.06 -5.76
N THR A 64 -3.14 4.20 -5.54
CA THR A 64 -4.02 5.15 -6.24
C THR A 64 -4.79 5.98 -5.21
N GLY A 65 -5.22 7.18 -5.61
CA GLY A 65 -5.82 8.20 -4.75
C GLY A 65 -5.97 9.53 -5.48
N ASP A 66 -6.98 10.31 -5.12
CA ASP A 66 -7.35 11.58 -5.76
C ASP A 66 -6.55 12.73 -5.12
N ILE A 67 -5.49 13.17 -5.80
CA ILE A 67 -4.54 14.12 -5.21
C ILE A 67 -4.91 15.59 -5.44
N ASP A 68 -5.96 15.87 -6.22
CA ASP A 68 -6.37 17.24 -6.53
C ASP A 68 -7.87 17.52 -6.34
N GLY A 69 -8.61 16.52 -5.87
CA GLY A 69 -10.02 16.60 -5.47
C GLY A 69 -10.97 16.68 -6.67
N ASP A 70 -10.55 16.21 -7.85
CA ASP A 70 -11.37 16.24 -9.07
C ASP A 70 -12.23 14.98 -9.28
N GLY A 71 -12.03 13.97 -8.44
CA GLY A 71 -12.71 12.67 -8.46
C GLY A 71 -12.08 11.65 -9.40
N ILE A 72 -10.91 11.94 -9.98
CA ILE A 72 -10.08 11.01 -10.76
C ILE A 72 -8.86 10.69 -9.91
N GLU A 73 -8.54 9.40 -9.75
CA GLU A 73 -7.39 8.98 -8.96
C GLU A 73 -6.09 8.99 -9.77
N GLU A 74 -5.02 9.50 -9.16
CA GLU A 74 -3.66 9.45 -9.68
C GLU A 74 -2.93 8.18 -9.27
N ILE A 75 -1.90 7.82 -10.04
CA ILE A 75 -1.08 6.64 -9.80
C ILE A 75 0.24 7.05 -9.12
N ALA A 76 0.39 6.69 -7.85
CA ALA A 76 1.66 6.79 -7.14
C ALA A 76 2.49 5.53 -7.33
N VAL A 77 3.78 5.70 -7.65
CA VAL A 77 4.72 4.59 -7.83
C VAL A 77 6.01 4.86 -7.07
N SER A 78 6.46 3.90 -6.27
CA SER A 78 7.72 3.97 -5.55
C SER A 78 8.67 2.83 -5.89
N THR A 79 9.96 3.04 -5.64
CA THR A 79 10.97 2.02 -5.89
C THR A 79 11.17 1.06 -4.71
N ASP A 80 11.28 -0.22 -5.05
CA ASP A 80 11.75 -1.25 -4.11
C ASP A 80 13.29 -1.28 -4.03
N VAL A 81 13.84 -2.27 -3.32
CA VAL A 81 15.28 -2.43 -3.06
C VAL A 81 16.10 -2.27 -4.33
N GLY A 82 16.97 -1.26 -4.34
CA GLY A 82 17.89 -0.98 -5.44
C GLY A 82 17.44 0.13 -6.39
N GLY A 83 16.29 0.75 -6.15
CA GLY A 83 15.81 1.92 -6.92
C GLY A 83 15.95 3.26 -6.19
N SER A 84 16.83 3.34 -5.20
CA SER A 84 17.23 4.58 -4.52
C SER A 84 16.14 5.29 -3.71
N ALA A 85 15.11 4.57 -3.25
CA ALA A 85 14.10 5.09 -2.32
C ALA A 85 13.44 6.41 -2.78
N ARG A 86 12.89 6.39 -3.99
CA ARG A 86 12.16 7.52 -4.59
C ARG A 86 10.77 7.09 -5.03
N MET A 87 9.89 8.06 -5.20
CA MET A 87 8.55 7.87 -5.73
C MET A 87 8.20 8.95 -6.74
N ALA A 88 7.17 8.70 -7.54
CA ALA A 88 6.62 9.64 -8.50
C ALA A 88 5.11 9.41 -8.68
N LEU A 89 4.40 10.47 -9.03
CA LEU A 89 2.97 10.49 -9.30
C LEU A 89 2.73 10.62 -10.80
N PHE A 90 1.69 9.96 -11.31
CA PHE A 90 1.35 9.93 -12.72
C PHE A 90 -0.16 9.96 -12.92
N ASP A 91 -0.59 10.53 -14.05
CA ASP A 91 -1.93 10.26 -14.57
C ASP A 91 -2.00 8.84 -15.19
N LYS A 92 -3.19 8.43 -15.65
CA LYS A 92 -3.36 7.12 -16.28
C LYS A 92 -2.60 6.96 -17.60
N GLU A 93 -2.35 8.06 -18.33
CA GLU A 93 -1.56 8.06 -19.57
C GLU A 93 -0.05 7.95 -19.34
N GLY A 94 0.41 8.17 -18.11
CA GLY A 94 1.81 8.16 -17.71
C GLY A 94 2.52 9.51 -17.83
N GLU A 95 1.78 10.62 -17.90
CA GLU A 95 2.32 11.95 -17.64
C GLU A 95 2.74 12.04 -16.17
N GLN A 96 4.00 12.39 -15.92
CA GLN A 96 4.50 12.52 -14.56
C GLN A 96 4.07 13.86 -13.97
N LEU A 97 3.35 13.82 -12.86
CA LEU A 97 2.85 14.99 -12.15
C LEU A 97 3.87 15.50 -11.13
N GLU A 98 4.45 14.60 -10.33
CA GLU A 98 5.42 14.94 -9.28
C GLU A 98 6.45 13.81 -9.07
N SER A 99 7.58 14.11 -8.43
CA SER A 99 8.62 13.16 -8.02
C SER A 99 9.24 13.55 -6.67
N ILE A 100 9.08 12.68 -5.68
CA ILE A 100 9.53 12.91 -4.31
C ILE A 100 10.60 11.90 -3.91
N ALA A 101 11.59 12.35 -3.13
CA ALA A 101 12.60 11.49 -2.51
C ALA A 101 12.41 11.51 -0.98
N PRO A 102 11.38 10.81 -0.46
CA PRO A 102 10.84 11.07 0.88
C PRO A 102 11.83 10.74 2.00
N PHE A 103 12.86 9.95 1.75
CA PHE A 103 13.88 9.58 2.74
C PHE A 103 15.30 9.91 2.29
N SER A 104 15.47 10.99 1.53
CA SER A 104 16.78 11.44 1.03
C SER A 104 17.79 11.80 2.12
N ASP A 105 17.29 12.13 3.33
CA ASP A 105 18.06 12.38 4.55
C ASP A 105 18.52 11.08 5.26
N ILE A 106 17.90 9.93 4.97
CA ILE A 106 18.22 8.66 5.58
C ILE A 106 19.27 7.91 4.75
N THR A 107 20.47 7.81 5.32
CA THR A 107 21.58 7.11 4.67
C THR A 107 21.25 5.63 4.49
N GLY A 108 21.28 5.18 3.25
CA GLY A 108 21.07 3.77 2.92
C GLY A 108 19.60 3.35 2.86
N ALA A 109 18.64 4.29 2.78
CA ALA A 109 17.26 3.98 2.41
C ALA A 109 17.24 3.20 1.08
N ARG A 110 16.53 2.06 1.06
CA ARG A 110 16.61 1.08 -0.05
C ARG A 110 15.30 0.92 -0.80
N SER A 111 14.19 1.03 -0.09
CA SER A 111 12.84 0.77 -0.57
C SER A 111 11.90 1.73 0.13
N VAL A 112 10.94 2.24 -0.64
CA VAL A 112 9.81 3.02 -0.13
C VAL A 112 8.54 2.23 -0.42
N ARG A 113 7.68 2.07 0.57
CA ARG A 113 6.31 1.56 0.43
C ARG A 113 5.36 2.71 0.59
N ILE A 114 4.25 2.65 -0.13
CA ILE A 114 3.34 3.77 -0.31
C ILE A 114 1.90 3.31 -0.13
N ALA A 115 1.09 4.22 0.39
CA ALA A 115 -0.36 4.26 0.33
C ALA A 115 -0.77 5.73 0.09
N MET A 116 -2.02 5.96 -0.31
CA MET A 116 -2.61 7.29 -0.38
C MET A 116 -3.95 7.29 0.36
N GLY A 117 -4.39 8.46 0.80
CA GLY A 117 -5.68 8.70 1.47
C GLY A 117 -5.71 10.07 2.16
N ASP A 118 -6.90 10.66 2.27
CA ASP A 118 -7.19 11.95 2.93
C ASP A 118 -7.08 11.83 4.46
N VAL A 119 -5.86 11.92 5.00
CA VAL A 119 -5.59 11.72 6.44
C VAL A 119 -5.62 13.02 7.25
N ASP A 120 -5.79 14.16 6.59
CA ASP A 120 -5.88 15.46 7.23
C ASP A 120 -7.25 16.18 7.07
N GLY A 121 -8.16 15.58 6.30
CA GLY A 121 -9.58 15.93 6.19
C GLY A 121 -9.87 17.05 5.20
N ASP A 122 -9.00 17.25 4.21
CA ASP A 122 -9.12 18.32 3.22
C ASP A 122 -9.78 17.91 1.89
N GLN A 123 -10.09 16.61 1.74
CA GLN A 123 -10.64 15.93 0.57
C GLN A 123 -9.66 15.78 -0.61
N THR A 124 -8.36 15.90 -0.35
CA THR A 124 -7.32 15.42 -1.26
C THR A 124 -6.54 14.30 -0.57
N ASP A 125 -5.98 13.38 -1.35
CA ASP A 125 -5.28 12.24 -0.78
C ASP A 125 -3.79 12.55 -0.56
N GLU A 126 -3.32 12.39 0.68
CA GLU A 126 -1.91 12.53 1.02
C GLU A 126 -1.08 11.29 0.66
N LEU A 127 0.21 11.51 0.48
CA LEU A 127 1.20 10.45 0.27
C LEU A 127 1.70 9.90 1.60
N ILE A 128 1.29 8.67 1.93
CA ILE A 128 1.72 7.98 3.14
C ILE A 128 2.84 7.00 2.79
N VAL A 129 4.04 7.26 3.31
CA VAL A 129 5.25 6.52 2.91
C VAL A 129 5.99 5.91 4.09
N THR A 130 6.54 4.72 3.87
CA THR A 130 7.35 4.02 4.87
C THR A 130 8.55 3.30 4.25
N LEU A 131 9.49 2.88 5.09
CA LEU A 131 10.69 2.16 4.69
C LEU A 131 10.50 0.64 4.76
N GLY A 132 11.19 -0.05 3.85
CA GLY A 132 11.37 -1.50 3.91
C GLY A 132 12.37 -1.95 4.98
N GLU A 133 12.79 -3.21 4.90
CA GLU A 133 13.75 -3.83 5.84
C GLU A 133 15.07 -3.06 5.98
N GLY A 134 15.59 -3.01 7.22
CA GLY A 134 16.90 -2.46 7.58
C GLY A 134 16.87 -1.06 8.16
N HIS A 135 15.68 -0.49 8.34
CA HIS A 135 15.47 0.85 8.88
C HIS A 135 14.41 0.84 9.99
N GLU A 136 14.38 1.91 10.78
CA GLU A 136 13.32 2.15 11.75
C GLU A 136 11.95 2.17 11.04
N PRO A 137 10.85 1.80 11.73
CA PRO A 137 9.51 1.69 11.16
C PRO A 137 8.87 3.08 11.04
N LEU A 138 9.53 3.96 10.31
CA LEU A 138 9.16 5.35 10.13
C LEU A 138 8.03 5.47 9.12
N ILE A 139 7.00 6.22 9.47
CA ILE A 139 5.96 6.70 8.57
C ILE A 139 6.20 8.19 8.36
N ARG A 140 6.11 8.64 7.12
CA ARG A 140 6.02 10.05 6.77
C ARG A 140 4.78 10.27 5.92
N VAL A 141 4.13 11.41 6.12
CA VAL A 141 2.99 11.86 5.34
C VAL A 141 3.41 13.14 4.61
N TYR A 142 3.07 13.22 3.34
CA TYR A 142 3.34 14.38 2.49
C TYR A 142 2.08 14.78 1.73
N GLU A 143 1.94 16.07 1.52
CA GLU A 143 1.04 16.61 0.51
C GLU A 143 1.44 16.10 -0.89
N PRO A 144 0.51 16.08 -1.85
CA PRO A 144 0.80 15.76 -3.25
C PRO A 144 1.92 16.59 -3.87
N ASP A 145 2.08 17.84 -3.45
CA ASP A 145 3.15 18.75 -3.91
C ASP A 145 4.52 18.52 -3.22
N GLY A 146 4.57 17.56 -2.30
CA GLY A 146 5.75 17.18 -1.52
C GLY A 146 5.99 18.03 -0.26
N GLU A 147 5.07 18.92 0.12
CA GLU A 147 5.07 19.51 1.46
C GLU A 147 4.93 18.42 2.53
N PHE A 148 5.63 18.61 3.66
CA PHE A 148 5.67 17.63 4.73
C PHE A 148 4.54 17.87 5.72
N VAL A 149 3.77 16.83 6.01
CA VAL A 149 2.64 16.86 6.95
C VAL A 149 3.06 16.33 8.32
N SER A 150 3.43 15.05 8.40
CA SER A 150 3.72 14.38 9.68
C SER A 150 4.80 13.30 9.59
N GLU A 151 5.41 12.95 10.74
CA GLU A 151 6.38 11.86 10.88
C GLU A 151 6.23 11.18 12.23
N PHE A 152 6.18 9.85 12.24
CA PHE A 152 6.11 9.06 13.47
C PHE A 152 6.66 7.64 13.28
N LEU A 153 6.93 6.95 14.40
CA LEU A 153 7.33 5.54 14.41
C LEU A 153 6.11 4.66 14.62
N ALA A 154 5.80 3.78 13.66
CA ALA A 154 4.68 2.84 13.77
C ALA A 154 4.95 1.72 14.78
N TYR A 155 6.21 1.37 15.03
CA TYR A 155 6.62 0.35 15.99
C TYR A 155 7.83 0.82 16.80
N ALA A 156 8.28 0.00 17.76
CA ALA A 156 9.49 0.32 18.53
C ALA A 156 10.67 0.62 17.59
N SER A 157 11.50 1.61 17.93
CA SER A 157 12.66 2.03 17.11
C SER A 157 13.69 0.90 16.85
N THR A 158 13.67 -0.17 17.65
CA THR A 158 14.50 -1.35 17.44
C THR A 158 13.95 -2.34 16.42
N TYR A 159 12.73 -2.14 15.92
CA TYR A 159 12.12 -2.97 14.90
C TYR A 159 12.61 -2.56 13.52
N ASP A 160 13.28 -3.48 12.81
CA ASP A 160 13.99 -3.20 11.56
C ASP A 160 13.55 -4.09 10.39
N LYS A 161 12.43 -4.81 10.54
CA LYS A 161 12.00 -5.81 9.55
C LYS A 161 11.20 -5.21 8.39
N GLY A 162 10.84 -3.93 8.49
CA GLY A 162 10.00 -3.24 7.52
C GLY A 162 8.51 -3.34 7.85
N VAL A 163 7.74 -2.42 7.28
CA VAL A 163 6.32 -2.20 7.55
C VAL A 163 5.55 -2.08 6.23
N PHE A 164 4.34 -2.60 6.14
CA PHE A 164 3.37 -2.26 5.10
C PHE A 164 2.43 -1.18 5.62
N VAL A 165 1.94 -0.34 4.73
CA VAL A 165 1.00 0.73 5.05
C VAL A 165 -0.17 0.67 4.08
N ALA A 166 -1.36 1.04 4.57
CA ALA A 166 -2.60 1.26 3.83
C ALA A 166 -3.35 2.40 4.53
N SER A 167 -4.28 3.04 3.82
CA SER A 167 -5.13 4.12 4.34
C SER A 167 -6.61 3.86 4.03
N GLY A 168 -7.50 4.44 4.83
CA GLY A 168 -8.93 4.49 4.58
C GLY A 168 -9.72 4.87 5.83
N ASP A 169 -10.85 5.55 5.66
CA ASP A 169 -11.77 5.97 6.73
C ASP A 169 -12.34 4.75 7.46
N LEU A 170 -11.75 4.36 8.59
CA LEU A 170 -12.12 3.15 9.31
C LEU A 170 -13.29 3.36 10.26
N ASP A 171 -13.51 4.59 10.73
CA ASP A 171 -14.51 4.90 11.75
C ASP A 171 -15.74 5.68 11.23
N GLY A 172 -15.70 6.11 9.98
CA GLY A 172 -16.77 6.74 9.23
C GLY A 172 -16.91 8.24 9.48
N ASP A 173 -15.84 8.92 9.90
CA ASP A 173 -15.85 10.36 10.20
C ASP A 173 -15.46 11.25 9.00
N GLY A 174 -14.95 10.63 7.93
CA GLY A 174 -14.55 11.27 6.69
C GLY A 174 -13.05 11.52 6.55
N ASP A 175 -12.27 11.31 7.61
CA ASP A 175 -10.81 11.36 7.56
C ASP A 175 -10.27 9.91 7.50
N ASP A 176 -9.26 9.66 6.69
CA ASP A 176 -8.65 8.35 6.54
C ASP A 176 -7.70 8.01 7.71
N GLU A 177 -7.75 6.76 8.17
CA GLU A 177 -6.77 6.23 9.13
C GLU A 177 -5.60 5.52 8.45
N ILE A 178 -4.41 5.70 9.04
CA ILE A 178 -3.20 4.98 8.64
C ILE A 178 -3.13 3.62 9.33
N VAL A 179 -3.16 2.54 8.53
CA VAL A 179 -3.03 1.16 9.00
C VAL A 179 -1.67 0.59 8.62
N THR A 180 -0.95 0.05 9.60
CA THR A 180 0.38 -0.54 9.40
C THR A 180 0.44 -2.00 9.77
N GLY A 181 1.24 -2.78 9.03
CA GLY A 181 1.43 -4.21 9.24
C GLY A 181 2.91 -4.57 9.25
N THR A 182 3.32 -5.38 10.22
CA THR A 182 4.72 -5.83 10.29
C THR A 182 5.07 -6.77 9.13
N ASP A 183 6.24 -6.60 8.51
CA ASP A 183 6.73 -7.49 7.46
C ASP A 183 7.34 -8.80 7.99
N ASN A 184 7.82 -9.64 7.07
CA ASN A 184 8.46 -10.92 7.28
C ASN A 184 9.58 -10.85 8.34
N GLY A 185 9.54 -11.78 9.30
CA GLY A 185 10.39 -11.78 10.48
C GLY A 185 9.75 -11.09 11.70
N GLY A 186 8.77 -10.20 11.49
CA GLY A 186 7.92 -9.63 12.53
C GLY A 186 6.76 -10.54 12.94
N GLY A 187 6.04 -10.21 14.02
CA GLY A 187 4.77 -10.88 14.37
C GLY A 187 3.67 -10.59 13.34
N PRO A 188 2.42 -11.05 13.54
CA PRO A 188 1.30 -10.64 12.69
C PRO A 188 0.61 -9.40 13.26
N GLN A 189 1.38 -8.38 13.65
CA GLN A 189 0.85 -7.21 14.32
C GLN A 189 0.33 -6.20 13.30
N VAL A 190 -0.83 -5.62 13.62
CA VAL A 190 -1.40 -4.47 12.92
C VAL A 190 -1.53 -3.32 13.91
N GLN A 191 -1.21 -2.11 13.49
CA GLN A 191 -1.43 -0.88 14.24
C GLN A 191 -2.17 0.15 13.40
N ILE A 192 -3.02 0.94 14.06
CA ILE A 192 -3.88 1.96 13.46
C ILE A 192 -3.52 3.31 14.08
N PHE A 193 -3.41 4.33 13.25
CA PHE A 193 -3.04 5.70 13.60
C PHE A 193 -3.94 6.71 12.87
N ASP A 194 -4.10 7.90 13.43
CA ASP A 194 -4.59 9.07 12.66
C ASP A 194 -3.46 9.60 11.74
N GLY A 195 -3.78 10.55 10.86
CA GLY A 195 -2.80 11.21 9.98
C GLY A 195 -1.62 11.88 10.69
N GLN A 196 -1.77 12.15 12.00
CA GLN A 196 -0.77 12.83 12.84
C GLN A 196 0.10 11.85 13.64
N GLY A 197 -0.14 10.55 13.49
CA GLY A 197 0.60 9.49 14.19
C GLY A 197 0.12 9.21 15.61
N THR A 198 -1.05 9.73 16.00
CA THR A 198 -1.70 9.33 17.25
C THR A 198 -2.14 7.88 17.13
N TRP A 199 -1.73 7.06 18.08
CA TRP A 199 -2.09 5.64 18.11
C TRP A 199 -3.58 5.46 18.48
N LEU A 200 -4.33 4.80 17.59
CA LEU A 200 -5.76 4.52 17.75
C LEU A 200 -6.03 3.07 18.16
N GLY A 201 -5.22 2.11 17.71
CA GLY A 201 -5.47 0.70 18.00
C GLY A 201 -4.39 -0.28 17.56
N THR A 202 -4.47 -1.52 18.06
CA THR A 202 -3.61 -2.63 17.62
C THR A 202 -4.29 -3.97 17.81
N PHE A 203 -3.96 -4.93 16.94
CA PHE A 203 -4.38 -6.32 17.08
C PHE A 203 -3.38 -7.27 16.40
N PHE A 204 -3.52 -8.56 16.68
CA PHE A 204 -2.81 -9.61 15.95
C PHE A 204 -3.73 -10.23 14.91
N ALA A 205 -3.37 -10.10 13.62
CA ALA A 205 -4.21 -10.59 12.53
C ALA A 205 -4.20 -12.13 12.42
N TYR A 206 -3.15 -12.79 12.93
CA TYR A 206 -2.95 -14.24 12.89
C TYR A 206 -2.44 -14.77 14.24
N ASP A 207 -2.12 -16.06 14.29
CA ASP A 207 -1.52 -16.69 15.47
C ASP A 207 -0.27 -15.90 15.94
N SER A 208 -0.18 -15.58 17.22
CA SER A 208 0.90 -14.72 17.74
C SER A 208 2.29 -15.33 17.63
N ALA A 209 2.43 -16.62 17.33
CA ALA A 209 3.69 -17.27 16.99
C ALA A 209 4.06 -17.17 15.50
N PHE A 210 3.13 -16.75 14.63
CA PHE A 210 3.40 -16.54 13.21
C PHE A 210 4.41 -15.41 13.00
N ARG A 211 5.33 -15.59 12.05
CA ARG A 211 6.42 -14.64 11.78
C ARG A 211 6.53 -14.19 10.32
N GLY A 212 5.52 -14.48 9.50
CA GLY A 212 5.51 -14.05 8.10
C GLY A 212 5.07 -12.60 7.91
N GLY A 213 4.61 -11.93 8.96
CA GLY A 213 4.07 -10.58 8.88
C GLY A 213 2.65 -10.52 8.30
N VAL A 214 2.20 -9.31 8.02
CA VAL A 214 0.86 -8.99 7.51
C VAL A 214 1.00 -8.12 6.27
N ARG A 215 0.39 -8.56 5.16
CA ARG A 215 0.09 -7.70 4.01
C ARG A 215 -1.30 -7.12 4.23
N LEU A 216 -1.50 -5.85 3.93
CA LEU A 216 -2.72 -5.11 4.26
C LEU A 216 -3.25 -4.40 3.03
N SER A 217 -4.57 -4.29 2.97
CA SER A 217 -5.29 -3.30 2.17
C SER A 217 -6.50 -2.84 2.98
N VAL A 218 -6.97 -1.63 2.73
CA VAL A 218 -8.19 -1.10 3.33
C VAL A 218 -9.18 -0.86 2.19
N GLY A 219 -10.47 -1.02 2.45
CA GLY A 219 -11.51 -0.81 1.44
C GLY A 219 -12.90 -1.03 2.03
N ASN A 220 -13.91 -0.42 1.42
CA ASN A 220 -15.26 -0.45 1.95
C ASN A 220 -16.00 -1.75 1.56
N LEU A 221 -15.80 -2.79 2.37
CA LEU A 221 -16.36 -4.13 2.15
C LEU A 221 -17.56 -4.46 3.06
N SER A 222 -18.09 -3.49 3.81
CA SER A 222 -19.11 -3.74 4.81
C SER A 222 -20.25 -2.72 4.77
N GLU A 223 -21.44 -3.10 5.26
CA GLU A 223 -22.56 -2.16 5.42
C GLU A 223 -22.36 -1.17 6.59
N TRP A 224 -21.19 -1.17 7.24
CA TRP A 224 -20.85 -0.22 8.29
C TRP A 224 -20.31 1.08 7.69
N PRO A 225 -20.50 2.23 8.38
CA PRO A 225 -20.08 3.53 7.86
C PRO A 225 -18.56 3.71 7.69
N GLY A 226 -17.74 2.75 8.13
CA GLY A 226 -16.28 2.78 7.95
C GLY A 226 -15.76 1.60 7.14
N ALA A 227 -14.61 1.82 6.53
CA ALA A 227 -13.84 0.87 5.75
C ALA A 227 -13.40 -0.35 6.58
N SER A 228 -13.09 -1.42 5.85
CA SER A 228 -12.62 -2.68 6.43
C SER A 228 -11.13 -2.83 6.22
N ILE A 229 -10.44 -3.42 7.20
CA ILE A 229 -9.04 -3.82 7.10
C ILE A 229 -8.98 -5.25 6.57
N ILE A 230 -8.44 -5.43 5.38
CA ILE A 230 -8.16 -6.74 4.78
C ILE A 230 -6.72 -7.10 5.09
N THR A 231 -6.53 -8.28 5.66
CA THR A 231 -5.22 -8.81 5.97
C THR A 231 -4.96 -10.08 5.18
N ALA A 232 -3.74 -10.22 4.67
CA ALA A 232 -3.22 -11.43 4.06
C ALA A 232 -1.93 -11.86 4.76
N ALA A 233 -1.77 -13.17 4.96
CA ALA A 233 -0.59 -13.70 5.62
C ALA A 233 0.63 -13.60 4.68
N GLY A 234 1.74 -13.05 5.19
CA GLY A 234 3.01 -13.03 4.45
C GLY A 234 3.68 -14.42 4.35
N PRO A 235 4.96 -14.47 3.96
CA PRO A 235 5.69 -15.73 3.73
C PRO A 235 5.59 -16.74 4.87
N GLY A 236 5.32 -18.01 4.53
CA GLY A 236 5.16 -19.08 5.51
C GLY A 236 3.76 -19.16 6.14
N GLY A 237 2.88 -18.20 5.86
CA GLY A 237 1.44 -18.27 6.14
C GLY A 237 0.69 -19.02 5.04
N GLY A 238 -0.52 -19.49 5.34
CA GLY A 238 -1.43 -20.03 4.31
C GLY A 238 -2.04 -18.92 3.44
N PRO A 239 -2.82 -19.23 2.40
CA PRO A 239 -3.53 -18.23 1.59
C PRO A 239 -4.74 -17.65 2.34
N HIS A 240 -4.59 -17.40 3.65
CA HIS A 240 -5.64 -17.02 4.57
C HIS A 240 -5.84 -15.51 4.49
N ILE A 241 -7.02 -15.10 4.06
CA ILE A 241 -7.48 -13.72 4.10
C ILE A 241 -8.41 -13.55 5.30
N ARG A 242 -8.24 -12.45 6.03
CA ARG A 242 -9.14 -12.05 7.13
C ARG A 242 -9.53 -10.60 6.97
N VAL A 243 -10.80 -10.32 7.21
CA VAL A 243 -11.39 -8.99 7.11
C VAL A 243 -11.80 -8.55 8.51
N TYR A 244 -11.34 -7.37 8.90
CA TYR A 244 -11.65 -6.73 10.17
C TYR A 244 -12.42 -5.42 9.92
N ASN A 245 -13.30 -5.03 10.84
CA ASN A 245 -13.83 -3.66 10.84
C ASN A 245 -12.81 -2.67 11.45
N GLY A 246 -13.11 -1.37 11.41
CA GLY A 246 -12.28 -0.32 12.00
C GLY A 246 -11.99 -0.48 13.51
N TYR A 247 -12.82 -1.24 14.22
CA TYR A 247 -12.63 -1.57 15.64
C TYR A 247 -11.77 -2.83 15.88
N ALA A 248 -11.10 -3.35 14.85
CA ALA A 248 -10.29 -4.55 14.88
C ALA A 248 -11.05 -5.85 15.23
N GLU A 249 -12.35 -5.89 14.97
CA GLU A 249 -13.17 -7.10 15.12
C GLU A 249 -13.16 -7.90 13.81
N LEU A 250 -12.89 -9.20 13.90
CA LEU A 250 -12.91 -10.09 12.74
C LEU A 250 -14.35 -10.29 12.25
N ILE A 251 -14.64 -9.82 11.03
CA ILE A 251 -15.97 -9.90 10.41
C ILE A 251 -16.05 -10.90 9.25
N GLY A 252 -14.90 -11.32 8.70
CA GLY A 252 -14.88 -12.25 7.57
C GLY A 252 -13.55 -12.98 7.40
N THR A 253 -13.60 -14.15 6.75
CA THR A 253 -12.40 -14.90 6.39
C THR A 253 -12.64 -15.86 5.23
N PHE A 254 -11.64 -16.01 4.36
CA PHE A 254 -11.64 -17.00 3.29
C PHE A 254 -10.20 -17.39 2.91
N PHE A 255 -10.05 -18.44 2.11
CA PHE A 255 -8.78 -18.81 1.48
C PHE A 255 -8.84 -18.45 0.00
N SER A 256 -7.83 -17.75 -0.53
CA SER A 256 -7.81 -17.37 -1.95
C SER A 256 -7.25 -18.47 -2.87
N ASP A 257 -6.60 -19.49 -2.30
CA ASP A 257 -6.03 -20.64 -3.01
C ASP A 257 -6.08 -21.89 -2.10
N ASP A 258 -5.47 -23.01 -2.52
CA ASP A 258 -5.34 -24.24 -1.75
C ASP A 258 -4.78 -23.95 -0.35
N GLU A 259 -5.48 -24.43 0.69
CA GLU A 259 -5.15 -24.20 2.10
C GLU A 259 -3.73 -24.63 2.51
N ASN A 260 -3.03 -25.39 1.67
CA ASN A 260 -1.64 -25.82 1.86
C ASN A 260 -0.59 -24.96 1.16
N ASP A 261 -0.98 -23.99 0.33
CA ASP A 261 -0.04 -23.04 -0.26
C ASP A 261 0.58 -22.17 0.84
N ARG A 262 1.88 -21.89 0.74
CA ARG A 262 2.66 -21.08 1.70
C ARG A 262 3.38 -19.91 1.05
N GLY A 263 3.05 -19.59 -0.21
CA GLY A 263 3.65 -18.50 -0.98
C GLY A 263 3.36 -17.09 -0.44
N GLY A 264 2.34 -16.94 0.41
CA GLY A 264 1.80 -15.64 0.83
C GLY A 264 1.01 -14.97 -0.30
N ILE A 265 0.22 -13.96 0.04
CA ILE A 265 -0.65 -13.24 -0.91
C ILE A 265 -0.46 -11.73 -0.75
N ASN A 266 -0.46 -11.01 -1.87
CA ASN A 266 -0.70 -9.56 -1.87
C ASN A 266 -2.20 -9.32 -2.06
N SER A 267 -2.79 -8.43 -1.28
CA SER A 267 -4.20 -8.03 -1.42
C SER A 267 -4.30 -6.57 -1.84
N ALA A 268 -5.34 -6.27 -2.61
CA ALA A 268 -5.90 -4.93 -2.80
C ALA A 268 -7.41 -5.05 -2.51
N ALA A 269 -8.02 -3.95 -2.09
CA ALA A 269 -9.45 -3.86 -1.83
C ALA A 269 -9.97 -2.53 -2.38
N TRP A 270 -11.30 -2.43 -2.48
CA TRP A 270 -12.00 -1.27 -3.02
C TRP A 270 -13.29 -1.00 -2.25
N GLY A 271 -13.90 0.17 -2.47
CA GLY A 271 -15.17 0.57 -1.89
C GLY A 271 -16.31 0.61 -2.90
N LEU A 272 -17.51 0.17 -2.48
CA LEU A 272 -18.75 0.22 -3.28
C LEU A 272 -19.46 1.57 -3.25
#